data_AF-A0A359E4R1-F1
#
_entry.id   AF-A0A359E4R1-F1
#
_cell.length_a   1.000
_cell.length_b   1.000
_cell.length_c   1.000
_cell.angle_alpha   90.00
_cell.angle_beta   90.00
_cell.angle_gamma   90.00
#
_symmetry.space_group_name_H-M   'P 1'
#
loop_
_entity.id
_entity.type
_entity.pdbx_description
1 polymer ?
#
loop_
_entity_poly.entity_id
_entity_poly.type
_entity_poly.pdbx_seq_one_letter_code
_entity_poly.pdbx_strand_id
1 'polypeptide(L)'
;MTNNLRPYLTLIKENKDFRRLWISQSISNFGDWFGLLALYAIIGKYSDSEFLLGLIIVVKMLSLALFSPFAGYIADRFNRRNLMIWCDLLRGLAVLGIILVQSVEMLWLAYVL
;
A
#
# COMPACT_ATOMS: atom_id res chain seq x y z
N MET A 1 -6.56 14.60 -31.00
CA MET A 1 -6.43 13.74 -29.79
C MET A 1 -5.77 14.42 -28.59
N THR A 2 -4.98 15.49 -28.74
CA THR A 2 -4.27 16.17 -27.64
C THR A 2 -5.13 17.15 -26.80
N ASN A 3 -6.29 17.58 -27.29
CA ASN A 3 -7.16 18.54 -26.57
C ASN A 3 -7.87 17.95 -25.34
N ASN A 4 -8.06 16.63 -25.27
CA ASN A 4 -8.78 15.99 -24.16
C ASN A 4 -7.93 15.89 -22.88
N LEU A 5 -6.61 16.08 -22.99
CA LEU A 5 -5.67 16.02 -21.84
C LEU A 5 -5.45 17.37 -21.18
N ARG A 6 -5.76 18.48 -21.87
CA ARG A 6 -5.58 19.84 -21.34
C ARG A 6 -6.28 20.05 -20.00
N PRO A 7 -7.54 19.63 -19.78
CA PRO A 7 -8.21 19.82 -18.50
C PRO A 7 -7.50 19.12 -17.33
N TYR A 8 -6.98 17.90 -17.55
CA TYR A 8 -6.25 17.14 -16.53
C TYR A 8 -4.91 17.78 -16.17
N LEU A 9 -4.17 18.26 -17.18
CA LEU A 9 -2.91 18.97 -16.97
C LEU A 9 -3.13 20.30 -16.24
N THR A 10 -4.20 21.02 -16.55
CA THR A 10 -4.59 22.24 -15.84
C THR A 10 -4.93 21.94 -14.38
N LEU A 11 -5.69 20.88 -14.09
CA LEU A 11 -6.00 20.44 -12.71
C LEU A 11 -4.74 20.19 -11.87
N ILE A 12 -3.76 19.46 -12.42
CA ILE A 12 -2.50 19.19 -11.73
C ILE A 12 -1.66 20.47 -11.57
N LYS A 13 -1.71 21.40 -12.53
CA LYS A 13 -0.89 22.61 -12.49
C LYS A 13 -1.46 23.69 -11.57
N GLU A 14 -2.78 23.90 -11.59
CA GLU A 14 -3.44 25.00 -10.90
C GLU A 14 -3.92 24.65 -9.50
N ASN A 15 -4.40 23.42 -9.27
CA ASN A 15 -4.88 23.00 -7.96
C ASN A 15 -3.75 22.36 -7.13
N LYS A 16 -3.20 23.14 -6.19
CA LYS A 16 -2.08 22.71 -5.33
C LYS A 16 -2.42 21.50 -4.46
N ASP A 17 -3.65 21.43 -3.94
CA ASP A 17 -4.07 20.34 -3.06
C ASP A 17 -4.26 19.05 -3.84
N PHE A 18 -4.90 19.13 -5.01
CA PHE A 18 -5.01 18.00 -5.92
C PHE A 18 -3.64 17.51 -6.38
N ARG A 19 -2.72 18.40 -6.74
CA ARG A 19 -1.36 18.03 -7.13
C ARG A 19 -0.64 17.26 -6.02
N ARG A 20 -0.74 17.73 -4.77
CA ARG A 20 -0.12 17.07 -3.62
C ARG A 20 -0.67 15.66 -3.44
N LEU A 21 -2.00 15.51 -3.46
CA LEU A 21 -2.67 14.22 -3.37
C LEU A 21 -2.27 13.29 -4.52
N TRP A 22 -2.23 13.80 -5.74
CA TRP A 22 -1.90 13.01 -6.93
C TRP A 22 -0.46 12.48 -6.88
N ILE A 23 0.51 13.33 -6.49
CA ILE A 23 1.91 12.91 -6.34
C ILE A 23 2.04 11.90 -5.19
N SER A 24 1.43 12.16 -4.03
CA SER A 24 1.53 11.27 -2.88
C SER A 24 0.91 9.89 -3.18
N GLN A 25 -0.25 9.88 -3.84
CA GLN A 25 -0.94 8.65 -4.24
C GLN A 25 -0.14 7.89 -5.31
N SER A 26 0.49 8.59 -6.26
CA SER A 26 1.33 7.95 -7.28
C SER A 26 2.53 7.26 -6.64
N ILE A 27 3.28 7.98 -5.79
CA ILE A 27 4.42 7.41 -5.07
C ILE A 27 3.99 6.24 -4.18
N SER A 28 2.87 6.38 -3.47
CA SER A 28 2.35 5.34 -2.59
C SER A 28 1.99 4.05 -3.34
N ASN A 29 1.30 4.16 -4.48
CA ASN A 29 0.97 3.00 -5.30
C ASN A 29 2.23 2.32 -5.84
N PHE A 30 3.23 3.09 -6.27
CA PHE A 30 4.53 2.53 -6.65
C PHE A 30 5.16 1.76 -5.48
N GLY A 31 5.16 2.36 -4.28
CA GLY A 31 5.64 1.71 -3.07
C GLY A 31 4.93 0.40 -2.76
N ASP A 32 3.61 0.33 -2.93
CA ASP A 32 2.83 -0.89 -2.68
C ASP A 32 3.20 -2.05 -3.63
N TRP A 33 3.52 -1.74 -4.90
CA TRP A 33 4.01 -2.73 -5.85
C TRP A 33 5.43 -3.20 -5.51
N PHE A 34 6.33 -2.28 -5.15
CA PHE A 34 7.67 -2.63 -4.69
C PHE A 34 7.64 -3.42 -3.37
N GLY A 35 6.74 -3.10 -2.45
CA GLY A 35 6.53 -3.85 -1.21
C GLY A 35 6.11 -5.29 -1.49
N LEU A 36 5.20 -5.50 -2.45
CA LEU A 36 4.83 -6.86 -2.86
C LEU A 36 6.01 -7.63 -3.46
N LEU A 37 6.82 -6.99 -4.30
CA LEU A 37 8.03 -7.61 -4.85
C LEU A 37 9.05 -7.95 -3.75
N ALA A 38 9.21 -7.08 -2.75
CA ALA A 38 10.07 -7.32 -1.60
C ALA A 38 9.59 -8.52 -0.78
N LEU A 39 8.27 -8.62 -0.53
CA LEU A 39 7.68 -9.77 0.15
C LEU A 39 7.92 -11.08 -0.64
N TYR A 40 7.74 -11.08 -1.96
CA TYR A 40 8.06 -12.26 -2.77
C TYR A 40 9.55 -12.63 -2.70
N ALA A 41 10.44 -11.64 -2.75
CA ALA A 41 11.87 -11.89 -2.66
C ALA A 41 12.25 -12.49 -1.29
N ILE A 42 11.66 -12.01 -0.20
CA ILE A 42 11.89 -12.52 1.16
C ILE A 42 11.33 -13.94 1.31
N ILE A 43 10.08 -14.15 0.91
CA ILE A 43 9.46 -15.48 0.99
C ILE A 43 10.24 -16.46 0.13
N GLY A 44 10.60 -16.12 -1.12
CA GLY A 44 11.40 -17.00 -1.98
C GLY A 44 12.82 -17.23 -1.47
N LYS A 45 13.43 -16.27 -0.75
CA LYS A 45 14.77 -16.42 -0.16
C LYS A 45 14.77 -17.38 1.03
N TYR A 46 13.73 -17.36 1.86
CA TYR A 46 13.67 -18.14 3.10
C TYR A 46 12.78 -19.38 2.98
N SER A 47 11.92 -19.45 1.97
CA SER A 47 10.98 -20.53 1.72
C SER A 47 10.96 -20.85 0.22
N ASP A 48 11.39 -22.07 -0.13
CA ASP A 48 11.25 -22.61 -1.49
C ASP A 48 9.80 -23.05 -1.82
N SER A 49 8.81 -22.63 -1.03
CA SER A 49 7.40 -23.01 -1.21
C SER A 49 6.63 -22.04 -2.10
N GLU A 50 6.20 -22.52 -3.26
CA GLU A 50 5.28 -21.79 -4.16
C GLU A 50 3.92 -21.49 -3.52
N PHE A 51 3.46 -22.37 -2.61
CA PHE A 51 2.21 -22.16 -1.89
C PHE A 51 2.27 -20.91 -1.00
N LEU A 52 3.38 -20.70 -0.28
CA LEU A 52 3.57 -19.53 0.57
C LEU A 52 3.61 -18.23 -0.26
N LEU A 53 4.20 -18.28 -1.46
CA LEU A 53 4.16 -17.16 -2.40
C LEU A 53 2.73 -16.87 -2.89
N GLY A 54 1.91 -17.87 -3.18
CA GLY A 54 0.50 -17.66 -3.54
C GLY A 54 -0.32 -17.10 -2.36
N LEU A 55 -0.04 -17.59 -1.15
CA LEU A 55 -0.78 -17.24 0.06
C LEU A 55 -0.69 -15.74 0.39
N ILE A 56 0.44 -15.08 0.10
CA ILE A 56 0.61 -13.65 0.44
C ILE A 56 -0.39 -12.76 -0.31
N ILE A 57 -0.71 -13.10 -1.56
CA ILE A 57 -1.72 -12.40 -2.36
C ILE A 57 -3.10 -12.60 -1.76
N VAL A 58 -3.41 -13.85 -1.37
CA VAL A 58 -4.69 -14.20 -0.76
C VAL A 58 -4.88 -13.42 0.54
N VAL A 59 -3.87 -13.39 1.41
CA VAL A 59 -3.91 -12.63 2.67
C VAL A 59 -4.08 -11.13 2.41
N LYS A 60 -3.36 -10.57 1.44
CA LYS A 60 -3.49 -9.16 1.04
C LYS A 60 -4.90 -8.83 0.54
N MET A 61 -5.44 -9.64 -0.37
CA MET A 61 -6.78 -9.44 -0.94
C MET A 61 -7.87 -9.64 0.11
N LEU A 62 -7.75 -10.66 0.96
CA LEU A 62 -8.68 -10.94 2.04
C LEU A 62 -8.71 -9.80 3.05
N SER A 63 -7.54 -9.28 3.45
CA SER A 63 -7.45 -8.14 4.34
C SER A 63 -8.12 -6.91 3.74
N LEU A 64 -7.85 -6.60 2.46
CA LEU A 64 -8.50 -5.50 1.76
C LEU A 64 -10.03 -5.66 1.74
N ALA A 65 -10.52 -6.85 1.39
CA ALA A 65 -11.95 -7.13 1.32
C ALA A 65 -12.63 -7.01 2.69
N LEU A 66 -11.99 -7.55 3.74
CA LEU A 66 -12.52 -7.54 5.10
C LEU A 66 -12.58 -6.13 5.69
N PHE A 67 -11.55 -5.30 5.46
CA PHE A 67 -11.44 -3.97 6.04
C PHE A 67 -12.05 -2.85 5.18
N SER A 68 -12.30 -3.07 3.89
CA SER A 68 -12.93 -2.11 2.98
C SER A 68 -14.24 -1.47 3.49
N PRO A 69 -15.25 -2.22 3.99
CA PRO A 69 -16.49 -1.62 4.48
C PRO A 69 -16.26 -0.73 5.72
N PHE A 70 -15.34 -1.12 6.60
CA PHE A 70 -14.98 -0.33 7.77
C PHE A 70 -14.22 0.94 7.38
N ALA A 71 -13.36 0.87 6.37
CA ALA A 71 -12.61 2.01 5.87
C ALA A 71 -13.55 3.15 5.40
N GLY A 72 -14.65 2.83 4.71
CA GLY A 72 -15.65 3.82 4.30
C GLY A 72 -16.33 4.50 5.50
N TYR A 73 -16.82 3.71 6.45
CA TYR A 73 -17.43 4.23 7.67
C TYR A 73 -16.48 5.16 8.46
N ILE A 74 -15.21 4.76 8.61
CA ILE A 74 -14.19 5.55 9.29
C ILE A 74 -13.86 6.83 8.50
N ALA A 75 -13.71 6.74 7.18
CA ALA A 75 -13.40 7.90 6.32
C ALA A 75 -14.51 8.97 6.31
N ASP A 76 -15.75 8.56 6.57
CA ASP A 76 -16.88 9.49 6.67
C ASP A 76 -17.02 10.10 8.07
N ARG A 77 -16.62 9.37 9.12
CA ARG A 77 -16.75 9.83 10.51
C ARG A 77 -15.59 10.73 10.97
N PHE A 78 -14.40 10.54 10.42
CA PHE A 78 -13.19 11.23 10.87
C PHE A 78 -12.67 12.25 9.85
N ASN A 79 -11.81 13.16 10.28
CA ASN A 79 -11.14 14.09 9.37
C ASN A 79 -10.26 13.31 8.38
N ARG A 80 -10.67 13.27 7.11
CA ARG A 80 -10.03 12.50 6.03
C ARG A 80 -8.54 12.80 5.88
N ARG A 81 -8.12 14.06 6.06
CA ARG A 81 -6.71 14.45 5.94
C ARG A 81 -5.87 13.83 7.04
N ASN A 82 -6.31 13.91 8.29
CA ASN A 82 -5.59 13.32 9.41
C ASN A 82 -5.59 11.80 9.33
N LEU A 83 -6.70 11.20 8.90
CA LEU A 83 -6.80 9.76 8.69
C LEU A 83 -5.76 9.27 7.67
N MET A 84 -5.65 9.93 6.51
CA MET A 84 -4.65 9.58 5.50
C MET A 84 -3.22 9.65 6.06
N ILE A 85 -2.88 10.73 6.79
CA ILE A 85 -1.54 10.90 7.37
C ILE A 85 -1.22 9.77 8.35
N TRP A 86 -2.15 9.43 9.25
CA TRP A 86 -1.94 8.35 10.22
C TRP A 86 -1.83 6.98 9.54
N CYS A 87 -2.66 6.70 8.54
CA CYS A 87 -2.56 5.46 7.76
C CYS A 87 -1.21 5.35 7.04
N ASP A 88 -0.72 6.42 6.43
CA ASP A 88 0.58 6.42 5.75
C ASP A 88 1.74 6.23 6.74
N LEU A 89 1.68 6.86 7.92
CA LEU A 89 2.69 6.65 8.96
C LEU A 89 2.70 5.22 9.49
N LEU A 90 1.51 4.66 9.79
CA LEU A 90 1.38 3.28 10.27
C LEU A 90 1.86 2.28 9.20
N ARG A 91 1.50 2.50 7.93
CA ARG A 91 1.98 1.69 6.80
C ARG A 91 3.49 1.77 6.67
N GLY A 92 4.07 2.97 6.79
CA GLY A 92 5.52 3.15 6.78
C GLY A 92 6.23 2.36 7.88
N LEU A 93 5.68 2.39 9.10
CA LEU A 93 6.20 1.60 10.23
C LEU A 93 6.08 0.08 9.98
N ALA A 94 4.97 -0.39 9.42
CA ALA A 94 4.77 -1.80 9.08
C ALA A 94 5.81 -2.27 8.04
N VAL A 95 6.03 -1.47 6.98
CA VAL A 95 7.04 -1.75 5.96
C VAL A 95 8.45 -1.78 6.54
N LEU A 96 8.79 -0.89 7.47
CA LEU A 96 10.08 -0.96 8.17
C LEU A 96 10.21 -2.25 9.00
N GLY A 97 9.11 -2.75 9.56
CA GLY A 97 9.07 -4.03 10.28
C GLY A 97 9.47 -5.23 9.42
N ILE A 98 9.30 -5.17 8.09
CA ILE A 98 9.70 -6.24 7.16
C ILE A 98 11.21 -6.52 7.25
N ILE A 99 12.03 -5.52 7.61
CA ILE A 99 13.49 -5.67 7.79
C ILE A 99 13.83 -6.70 8.89
N LEU A 100 12.92 -6.94 9.82
CA LEU A 100 13.09 -7.92 10.89
C LEU A 100 12.96 -9.37 10.40
N VAL A 101 12.44 -9.61 9.19
CA VAL A 101 12.30 -10.95 8.62
C VAL A 101 13.67 -11.45 8.13
N GLN A 102 14.40 -12.10 9.03
CA GLN A 102 15.76 -12.57 8.78
C GLN A 102 15.90 -14.10 8.75
N SER A 103 14.81 -14.84 9.00
CA SER A 103 14.79 -16.29 9.05
C SER A 103 13.41 -16.86 8.71
N VAL A 104 13.35 -18.18 8.50
CA VAL A 104 12.11 -18.93 8.24
C VAL A 104 11.11 -18.81 9.39
N GLU A 105 11.60 -18.84 10.63
CA GLU A 105 10.76 -18.74 11.83
C GLU A 105 10.06 -17.38 11.95
N MET A 106 10.61 -16.34 11.31
CA MET A 106 10.05 -14.98 11.32
C MET A 106 9.18 -14.70 10.10
N LEU A 107 9.03 -15.66 9.19
CA LEU A 107 8.33 -15.48 7.92
C LEU A 107 6.84 -15.16 8.10
N TRP A 108 6.25 -15.55 9.24
CA TRP A 108 4.88 -15.14 9.60
C TRP A 108 4.70 -13.62 9.70
N LEU A 109 5.75 -12.87 10.07
CA LEU A 109 5.71 -11.40 10.12
C LEU A 109 5.41 -10.81 8.74
N ALA A 110 5.88 -11.45 7.66
CA ALA A 110 5.62 -11.02 6.30
C ALA A 110 4.13 -11.09 5.91
N TYR A 111 3.32 -11.90 6.62
CA TYR A 111 1.88 -12.01 6.40
C TYR A 111 1.05 -11.11 7.34
N VAL A 112 1.65 -10.63 8.43
CA VAL A 112 0.97 -9.82 9.44
C VAL A 112 1.23 -8.32 9.24
N LEU A 113 2.44 -7.95 8.81
CA LEU A 113 2.86 -6.58 8.53
C LEU A 113 2.41 -6.12 7.14
#